data_AF-A0A930SEX3-F1
#
_entry.id   AF-A0A930SEX3-F1
#
_cell.length_a   1.000
_cell.length_b   1.000
_cell.length_c   1.000
_cell.angle_alpha   90.00
_cell.angle_beta   90.00
_cell.angle_gamma   90.00
#
_symmetry.space_group_name_H-M   'P 1'
#
loop_
_entity.id
_entity.type
_entity.pdbx_description
1 polymer ?
#
loop_
_entity_poly.entity_id
_entity_poly.type
_entity_poly.pdbx_seq_one_letter_code
_entity_poly.pdbx_strand_id
1 'polypeptide(L)' 'MSSFFAFLKRMRFINRWSLMRNTETENIQEHSLEVAMVAHNLAALKNEYFGGNVDINKVAVIAMYHEVSEI' A
#
# COMPACT_ATOMS: atom_id res chain seq x y z
N MET A 1 -6.94 -25.81 -0.01
CA MET A 1 -5.95 -24.77 0.38
C MET A 1 -6.17 -23.57 -0.53
N SER A 2 -6.35 -22.35 -0.01
CA SER A 2 -6.50 -21.16 -0.86
C SER A 2 -5.13 -20.72 -1.39
N SER A 3 -5.05 -20.33 -2.67
CA SER A 3 -3.85 -19.77 -3.30
C SER A 3 -3.64 -18.28 -3.01
N PHE A 4 -4.53 -17.66 -2.23
CA PHE A 4 -4.53 -16.21 -1.99
C PHE A 4 -3.18 -15.65 -1.54
N PHE A 5 -2.59 -16.18 -0.47
CA PHE A 5 -1.28 -15.71 0.01
C PHE A 5 -0.12 -16.07 -0.93
N ALA A 6 -0.28 -17.08 -1.78
CA ALA A 6 0.71 -17.39 -2.81
C ALA A 6 0.72 -16.30 -3.90
N PHE A 7 -0.46 -15.77 -4.26
CA PHE A 7 -0.58 -14.63 -5.16
C PHE A 7 -0.04 -13.34 -4.52
N LEU A 8 -0.38 -13.03 -3.27
CA LEU A 8 0.16 -11.85 -2.57
C LEU A 8 1.70 -11.82 -2.53
N LYS A 9 2.35 -12.97 -2.34
CA LYS A 9 3.83 -13.05 -2.37
C LYS A 9 4.45 -12.66 -3.73
N ARG A 10 3.67 -12.58 -4.80
CA ARG A 10 4.14 -12.17 -6.13
C ARG A 10 4.21 -10.65 -6.30
N MET A 11 3.70 -9.86 -5.34
CA MET A 11 3.76 -8.39 -5.40
C MET A 11 5.19 -7.86 -5.53
N ARG A 12 6.17 -8.51 -4.89
CA ARG A 12 7.60 -8.18 -5.05
C ARG A 12 8.14 -8.28 -6.49
N PHE A 13 7.42 -8.94 -7.40
CA PHE A 13 7.88 -9.17 -8.77
C PHE A 13 7.32 -8.17 -9.78
N ILE A 14 6.36 -7.32 -9.37
CA ILE A 14 5.76 -6.31 -10.24
C ILE A 14 6.46 -4.99 -9.93
N ASN A 15 7.33 -4.57 -10.86
CA ASN A 15 8.06 -3.32 -10.76
C ASN A 15 7.21 -2.15 -11.28
N ARG A 16 7.31 -1.01 -10.61
CA ARG A 16 6.72 0.26 -11.03
C ARG A 16 7.71 1.04 -11.90
N TRP A 17 7.22 2.10 -12.55
CA TRP A 17 8.06 3.03 -13.33
C TRP A 17 8.85 2.40 -14.48
N SER A 18 8.28 1.38 -15.14
CA SER A 18 8.96 0.56 -16.16
C SER A 18 9.41 1.33 -17.41
N LEU A 19 8.84 2.52 -17.66
CA LEU A 19 9.17 3.37 -18.81
C LEU A 19 10.31 4.37 -18.52
N MET A 20 10.84 4.40 -17.29
CA MET A 20 11.82 5.38 -16.85
C MET A 20 13.10 4.70 -16.35
N ARG A 21 14.22 5.43 -16.38
CA ARG A 21 15.45 5.00 -15.69
C ARG A 21 15.26 5.24 -14.20
N ASN A 22 15.41 4.18 -13.41
CA ASN A 22 15.31 4.23 -11.96
C ASN A 22 16.71 4.17 -11.31
N THR A 23 16.95 5.01 -10.30
CA THR A 23 18.15 4.90 -9.45
C THR A 23 18.03 3.68 -8.54
N GLU A 24 16.85 3.47 -7.97
CA GLU A 24 16.43 2.29 -7.22
C GLU A 24 15.08 1.84 -7.76
N THR A 25 14.92 0.54 -8.00
CA THR A 25 13.67 0.00 -8.56
C THR A 25 12.67 -0.22 -7.43
N GLU A 26 11.47 0.33 -7.56
CA GLU A 26 10.34 0.12 -6.64
C GLU A 26 9.43 -1.00 -7.17
N ASN A 27 9.04 -1.94 -6.32
CA ASN A 27 7.97 -2.91 -6.60
C ASN A 27 6.67 -2.58 -5.84
N ILE A 28 5.55 -3.14 -6.28
CA ILE A 28 4.23 -2.82 -5.68
C ILE A 28 4.10 -3.28 -4.22
N GLN A 29 4.94 -4.22 -3.74
CA GLN A 29 4.94 -4.61 -2.33
C GLN A 29 5.57 -3.51 -1.45
N GLU A 30 6.69 -2.94 -1.87
CA GLU A 30 7.33 -1.79 -1.22
C GLU A 30 6.40 -0.58 -1.23
N HIS A 31 5.88 -0.25 -2.41
CA HIS A 31 4.93 0.84 -2.59
C HIS A 31 3.71 0.73 -1.68
N SER A 32 3.08 -0.45 -1.64
CA SER A 32 1.87 -0.66 -0.83
C SER A 32 2.14 -0.50 0.67
N LEU A 33 3.34 -0.85 1.14
CA LEU A 33 3.72 -0.62 2.54
C LEU A 33 3.87 0.87 2.84
N GLU A 34 4.55 1.62 1.97
CA GLU A 34 4.71 3.06 2.12
C GLU A 34 3.36 3.80 2.09
N VAL A 35 2.49 3.44 1.13
CA VAL A 35 1.12 3.98 1.05
C VAL A 35 0.34 3.68 2.33
N ALA A 36 0.47 2.48 2.91
CA ALA A 36 -0.20 2.14 4.17
C ALA A 36 0.28 3.01 5.34
N MET A 37 1.59 3.26 5.45
CA MET A 37 2.16 4.15 6.47
C MET A 37 1.68 5.58 6.29
N VAL A 38 1.74 6.11 5.06
CA VAL A 38 1.31 7.48 4.76
C VAL A 38 -0.19 7.64 4.98
N ALA A 39 -1.02 6.72 4.49
CA ALA A 39 -2.47 6.79 4.64
C ALA A 39 -2.90 6.70 6.10
N HIS A 40 -2.25 5.85 6.90
CA HIS A 40 -2.47 5.78 8.35
C HIS A 40 -2.17 7.14 9.02
N ASN A 41 -1.01 7.74 8.72
CA ASN A 41 -0.62 9.03 9.29
C ASN A 41 -1.55 10.16 8.86
N LEU A 42 -1.98 10.19 7.59
CA LEU A 42 -2.96 11.16 7.10
C LEU A 42 -4.32 11.00 7.80
N ALA A 43 -4.75 9.76 8.03
CA ALA A 43 -5.97 9.48 8.77
C ALA A 43 -5.87 9.92 10.24
N ALA A 44 -4.72 9.70 10.88
CA ALA A 44 -4.45 10.20 12.23
C ALA A 44 -4.47 11.73 12.30
N LEU A 45 -3.79 12.41 11.38
CA LEU A 45 -3.81 13.87 11.27
C LEU A 45 -5.24 14.41 11.05
N LYS A 46 -6.03 13.74 10.19
CA LYS A 46 -7.43 14.10 9.94
C LYS A 46 -8.27 14.05 11.22
N ASN A 47 -8.10 13.01 12.02
CA ASN A 47 -8.83 12.86 13.27
C ASN A 47 -8.38 13.89 14.31
N GLU A 48 -7.07 14.11 14.44
CA GLU A 48 -6.49 14.99 15.46
C GLU A 48 -6.77 16.48 15.18
N TYR A 49 -6.50 16.94 13.95
CA TYR A 49 -6.45 18.37 13.65
C TYR A 49 -7.64 18.89 12.82
N PHE A 50 -8.41 17.99 12.19
CA PHE A 50 -9.42 18.39 11.21
C PHE A 50 -10.82 17.84 11.52
N GLY A 51 -11.07 17.43 12.77
CA GLY A 51 -12.39 16.96 13.22
C GLY A 51 -12.84 15.66 12.52
N GLY A 52 -11.90 14.87 12.01
CA GLY A 52 -12.19 13.58 11.41
C GLY A 52 -12.64 12.52 12.41
N ASN A 53 -13.39 11.54 11.90
CA ASN A 53 -13.72 10.33 12.64
C ASN A 53 -13.59 9.10 11.72
N VAL A 54 -12.36 8.74 11.37
CA VAL A 54 -12.05 7.56 10.55
C VAL A 54 -11.24 6.53 11.34
N ASP A 55 -11.45 5.25 11.05
CA ASP A 55 -10.62 4.17 11.60
C ASP A 55 -9.27 4.12 10.86
N ILE A 56 -8.22 4.59 11.54
CA ILE A 56 -6.85 4.68 11.01
C ILE A 56 -6.25 3.29 10.70
N ASN A 57 -6.67 2.24 11.41
CA ASN A 57 -6.18 0.88 11.17
C ASN A 57 -6.84 0.28 9.94
N LYS A 58 -8.15 0.53 9.77
CA LYS A 58 -8.86 0.13 8.57
C LYS A 58 -8.30 0.83 7.32
N VAL A 59 -7.96 2.12 7.43
CA VAL A 59 -7.28 2.86 6.34
C VAL A 59 -5.96 2.20 5.97
N ALA A 60 -5.12 1.88 6.95
CA ALA A 60 -3.84 1.21 6.72
C ALA A 60 -4.03 -0.15 6.02
N VAL A 61 -4.99 -0.96 6.48
CA VAL A 61 -5.28 -2.27 5.87
C VAL A 61 -5.77 -2.11 4.44
N ILE A 62 -6.69 -1.18 4.16
CA ILE A 62 -7.16 -0.93 2.79
C ILE A 62 -5.98 -0.55 1.89
N ALA A 63 -5.10 0.34 2.37
CA ALA A 63 -3.90 0.74 1.66
C ALA A 63 -2.92 -0.43 1.41
N MET A 64 -2.76 -1.36 2.35
CA MET A 64 -1.92 -2.55 2.12
C MET A 64 -2.42 -3.43 0.96
N TYR A 65 -3.73 -3.45 0.70
CA TYR A 65 -4.34 -4.32 -0.33
C TYR A 65 -4.75 -3.58 -1.61
N HIS A 66 -4.52 -2.27 -1.71
CA HIS A 66 -5.12 -1.45 -2.77
C HIS A 66 -4.63 -1.80 -4.20
N GLU A 67 -3.40 -2.29 -4.35
CA GLU A 67 -2.80 -2.71 -5.64
C GLU A 67 -2.73 -4.24 -5.80
N VAL A 68 -3.40 -5.02 -4.97
CA VAL A 68 -3.32 -6.50 -5.02
C VAL A 68 -3.84 -7.09 -6.34
N SER A 69 -4.73 -6.37 -7.05
CA SER A 69 -5.24 -6.77 -8.35
C SER A 69 -4.22 -6.69 -9.50
N GLU A 70 -3.04 -6.11 -9.28
CA GLU A 70 -1.95 -6.08 -10.28
C GLU A 70 -1.31 -7.47 -10.48
N ILE A 71 -1.55 -8.42 -9.56
CA ILE A 71 -1.06 -9.82 -9.59
C ILE A 71 -1.82 -10.68 -10.60
#